data_AF-A0A1G6PZJ0-F1
#
_entry.id   AF-A0A1G6PZJ0-F1
#
_cell.length_a   1.000
_cell.length_b   1.000
_cell.length_c   1.000
_cell.angle_alpha   90.00
_cell.angle_beta   90.00
_cell.angle_gamma   90.00
#
_symmetry.space_group_name_H-M   'P 1'
#
loop_
_entity.id
_entity.type
_entity.pdbx_description
1 polymer ?
#
loop_
_entity_poly.entity_id
_entity_poly.type
_entity_poly.pdbx_seq_one_letter_code
_entity_poly.pdbx_strand_id
1 'polypeptide(L)' 'MIEIHDTEYFARREICERSAANLATNMVARKIHLDLADRYAEKAARSVAHSTWHAG' A
#
# COMPACT_ATOMS: atom_id res chain seq x y z
N MET A 1 -10.52 -12.94 -12.22
CA MET A 1 -9.45 -12.03 -12.70
C MET A 1 -9.59 -10.70 -11.97
N ILE A 2 -9.21 -10.65 -10.68
CA ILE A 2 -9.44 -9.49 -9.78
C ILE A 2 -8.13 -9.03 -9.09
N GLU A 3 -7.04 -9.79 -9.15
CA GLU A 3 -5.88 -9.55 -8.27
C GLU A 3 -4.84 -8.52 -8.75
N ILE A 4 -4.71 -8.33 -10.07
CA ILE A 4 -3.70 -7.41 -10.62
C ILE A 4 -4.10 -5.95 -10.31
N HIS A 5 -5.39 -5.64 -10.40
CA HIS A 5 -5.91 -4.31 -10.06
C HIS A 5 -5.77 -3.98 -8.57
N ASP A 6 -5.93 -4.97 -7.69
CA ASP A 6 -5.76 -4.78 -6.26
C ASP A 6 -4.29 -4.47 -5.91
N THR A 7 -3.35 -5.16 -6.54
CA THR A 7 -1.91 -4.94 -6.31
C THR A 7 -1.48 -3.54 -6.74
N GLU A 8 -1.82 -3.12 -7.98
CA GLU A 8 -1.48 -1.77 -8.45
C GLU A 8 -2.17 -0.68 -7.63
N TYR A 9 -3.42 -0.91 -7.22
CA TYR A 9 -4.13 0.00 -6.34
C TYR A 9 -3.39 0.19 -5.01
N PHE A 10 -3.01 -0.89 -4.34
CA PHE A 10 -2.31 -0.82 -3.07
C PHE A 10 -0.93 -0.17 -3.22
N ALA A 11 -0.18 -0.45 -4.29
CA ALA A 11 1.09 0.21 -4.57
C ALA A 11 0.93 1.72 -4.79
N ARG A 12 -0.08 2.15 -5.56
CA ARG A 12 -0.35 3.59 -5.76
C ARG A 12 -0.74 4.28 -4.46
N ARG A 13 -1.58 3.64 -3.64
CA ARG A 13 -1.99 4.18 -2.33
C ARG A 13 -0.80 4.33 -1.40
N GLU A 14 0.10 3.34 -1.34
CA GLU A 14 1.32 3.41 -0.53
C GLU A 14 2.16 4.66 -0.87
N ILE A 15 2.40 4.93 -2.15
CA ILE A 15 3.15 6.12 -2.61
C ILE A 15 2.44 7.41 -2.21
N CYS A 16 1.11 7.47 -2.36
CA CYS A 16 0.32 8.63 -1.96
C CYS A 16 0.42 8.89 -0.45
N GLU A 17 0.29 7.86 0.37
CA GLU A 17 0.39 8.01 1.83
C GLU A 17 1.80 8.42 2.28
N ARG A 18 2.87 7.88 1.66
CA ARG A 18 4.24 8.34 1.94
C ARG A 18 4.45 9.81 1.55
N SER A 19 3.88 10.23 0.42
CA SER A 19 3.93 11.63 -0.01
C SER A 19 3.18 12.54 0.97
N ALA A 20 1.99 12.13 1.42
CA ALA A 20 1.22 12.85 2.43
C ALA A 20 1.97 12.94 3.77
N ALA A 21 2.61 11.86 4.21
CA ALA A 21 3.46 11.86 5.42
C ALA A 21 4.63 12.85 5.33
N ASN A 22 5.26 12.96 4.16
CA ASN A 22 6.36 13.89 3.93
C ASN A 22 5.91 15.36 3.97
N LEU A 23 4.70 15.64 3.49
CA LEU A 23 4.10 16.99 3.50
C LEU A 23 3.44 17.36 4.84
N ALA A 24 3.13 16.37 5.68
CA ALA A 24 2.46 16.59 6.95
C ALA A 24 3.36 17.32 7.97
N THR A 25 2.93 18.50 8.40
CA THR A 25 3.55 19.28 9.48
C THR A 25 3.12 18.81 10.87
N ASN A 26 1.95 18.18 10.98
CA ASN A 26 1.45 17.58 12.21
C ASN A 26 2.04 16.17 12.39
N MET A 27 2.76 15.95 13.51
CA MET A 27 3.42 14.66 13.79
C MET A 27 2.45 13.47 13.94
N VAL A 28 1.23 13.70 14.43
CA VAL A 28 0.20 12.65 14.53
C VAL A 28 -0.31 12.28 13.14
N ALA A 29 -0.61 13.27 12.29
CA ALA A 29 -1.03 13.02 10.92
C ALA A 29 0.06 12.29 10.12
N ARG A 30 1.32 12.72 10.27
CA ARG A 30 2.48 12.03 9.69
C ARG A 30 2.54 10.57 10.10
N LYS A 31 2.37 10.26 11.40
CA LYS A 31 2.38 8.89 11.90
C LYS A 31 1.24 8.05 11.31
N ILE A 32 0.04 8.62 11.20
CA ILE A 32 -1.12 7.93 10.60
C ILE A 32 -0.86 7.61 9.13
N HIS A 33 -0.34 8.57 8.35
CA HIS A 33 -0.01 8.33 6.95
C HIS A 33 1.06 7.26 6.77
N LEU A 34 2.09 7.22 7.63
CA LEU A 34 3.09 6.15 7.61
C LEU A 34 2.48 4.78 7.92
N ASP A 35 1.63 4.67 8.94
CA ASP A 35 0.95 3.42 9.29
C ASP A 35 0.05 2.92 8.14
N LEU A 36 -0.65 3.83 7.46
CA LEU A 36 -1.45 3.49 6.28
C LEU A 36 -0.57 3.04 5.11
N ALA A 37 0.55 3.71 4.86
CA ALA A 37 1.50 3.33 3.82
C ALA A 37 2.01 1.90 4.02
N ASP A 38 2.39 1.55 5.24
CA ASP A 38 2.91 0.23 5.57
C ASP A 38 1.81 -0.86 5.41
N ARG A 39 0.58 -0.58 5.82
CA ARG A 39 -0.57 -1.48 5.56
C ARG A 39 -0.82 -1.69 4.07
N TYR A 40 -0.68 -0.66 3.25
CA TYR A 40 -0.82 -0.78 1.80
C TYR A 40 0.33 -1.57 1.17
N ALA A 41 1.57 -1.39 1.65
CA ALA A 41 2.72 -2.19 1.22
C ALA A 41 2.51 -3.69 1.51
N GLU A 42 2.05 -4.04 2.71
CA GLU A 42 1.77 -5.43 3.08
C GLU A 42 0.64 -6.04 2.23
N LYS A 43 -0.39 -5.25 1.92
CA LYS A 43 -1.49 -5.71 1.06
C LYS A 43 -1.02 -5.95 -0.37
N ALA A 44 -0.21 -5.06 -0.93
CA ALA A 44 0.39 -5.25 -2.24
C ALA A 44 1.26 -6.53 -2.28
N ALA A 45 2.09 -6.76 -1.26
CA ALA A 45 2.92 -7.97 -1.17
C ALA A 45 2.08 -9.25 -1.07
N ARG A 46 1.00 -9.23 -0.28
CA ARG A 46 0.08 -10.37 -0.16
C ARG A 46 -0.65 -10.67 -1.47
N SER A 47 -1.09 -9.64 -2.20
CA SER A 47 -1.76 -9.80 -3.49
C SER A 47 -0.83 -10.44 -4.53
N VAL A 48 0.44 -10.02 -4.62
CA VAL A 48 1.45 -10.66 -5.49
C VAL A 48 1.67 -12.12 -5.12
N ALA A 49 1.78 -12.41 -3.82
CA ALA A 49 1.97 -13.78 -3.36
C ALA A 49 0.78 -14.65 -3.76
N HIS A 50 -0.46 -14.20 -3.52
CA HIS A 50 -1.67 -14.95 -3.84
C HIS A 50 -1.81 -15.26 -5.34
N SER A 51 -1.51 -14.30 -6.22
CA SER A 51 -1.51 -14.53 -7.67
C SER A 51 -0.47 -15.54 -8.13
N THR A 52 0.66 -15.64 -7.42
CA THR A 52 1.73 -16.59 -7.75
C THR A 52 1.32 -18.04 -7.42
N TRP A 53 0.52 -18.25 -6.36
CA TRP A 53 0.06 -19.58 -5.94
C TRP A 53 -1.07 -20.16 -6.80
N HIS A 54 -1.89 -19.32 -7.44
CA HIS A 54 -3.00 -19.76 -8.28
C HIS A 54 -2.63 -19.97 -9.77
N ALA A 55 -1.37 -19.74 -10.15
CA ALA A 55 -0.87 -19.91 -11.50
C ALA A 55 -0.13 -21.25 -11.75
N GLY A 56 -0.13 -22.17 -10.77
CA GLY A 56 0.53 -23.48 -10.82
C GLY A 56 -0.42 -24.65 -11.05
#